data_AF-A0A7C3UJN8-F1
#
_entry.id   AF-A0A7C3UJN8-F1
#
_cell.length_a   1.000
_cell.length_b   1.000
_cell.length_c   1.000
_cell.angle_alpha   90.00
_cell.angle_beta   90.00
_cell.angle_gamma   90.00
#
_symmetry.space_group_name_H-M   'P 1'
#
loop_
_entity.id
_entity.type
_entity.pdbx_description
1 polymer ?
#
loop_
_entity_poly.entity_id
_entity_poly.type
_entity_poly.pdbx_seq_one_letter_code
_entity_poly.pdbx_strand_id
1 'polypeptide(L)'
;MNDTLNFAIKLMKEYNVTPLFSRLLPMLGTEVYNIAIERGYINQKLTQEIMARGNQETGISLVETEEFNTGDINAILKAMRKKTFFHQLKCLLHNPKLIVIKFWEQGPETIRRFYYVFSTGNSDK
;
A
#
# COMPACT_ATOMS: atom_id res chain seq x y z
N MET A 1 2.71 15.18 -4.60
CA MET A 1 2.22 13.86 -4.13
C MET A 1 0.71 13.84 -3.85
N ASN A 2 0.14 14.84 -3.16
CA ASN A 2 -1.31 14.88 -2.89
C ASN A 2 -2.20 14.88 -4.14
N ASP A 3 -1.80 15.54 -5.21
CA ASP A 3 -2.60 15.57 -6.45
C ASP A 3 -2.73 14.19 -7.09
N THR A 4 -1.66 13.40 -7.10
CA THR A 4 -1.65 12.00 -7.55
C THR A 4 -2.61 11.14 -6.71
N LEU A 5 -2.63 11.33 -5.40
CA LEU A 5 -3.52 10.61 -4.49
C LEU A 5 -4.99 10.98 -4.74
N ASN A 6 -5.27 12.27 -4.91
CA ASN A 6 -6.61 12.76 -5.21
C ASN A 6 -7.11 12.22 -6.56
N PHE A 7 -6.23 12.18 -7.56
CA PHE A 7 -6.52 11.60 -8.86
C PHE A 7 -6.80 10.09 -8.76
N ALA A 8 -5.99 9.34 -8.02
CA ALA A 8 -6.23 7.91 -7.79
C ALA A 8 -7.57 7.65 -7.07
N ILE A 9 -7.93 8.48 -6.08
CA ILE A 9 -9.23 8.39 -5.40
C ILE A 9 -10.38 8.71 -6.35
N LYS A 10 -10.20 9.70 -7.23
CA LYS A 10 -11.20 10.03 -8.26
C LYS A 10 -11.45 8.83 -9.17
N LEU A 11 -10.39 8.23 -9.71
CA LEU A 11 -10.49 7.03 -10.55
C LEU A 11 -11.14 5.85 -9.83
N MET A 12 -10.78 5.62 -8.56
CA MET A 12 -11.40 4.58 -7.72
C MET A 12 -12.92 4.75 -7.63
N LYS A 13 -13.40 6.00 -7.47
CA LYS A 13 -14.83 6.29 -7.35
C LYS A 13 -15.55 6.21 -8.69
N GLU A 14 -14.96 6.76 -9.75
CA GLU A 14 -15.58 6.85 -11.08
C GLU A 14 -15.64 5.49 -11.78
N TYR A 15 -14.56 4.70 -11.70
CA TYR A 15 -14.41 3.45 -12.45
C TYR A 15 -14.47 2.21 -11.57
N ASN A 16 -14.72 2.36 -10.26
CA ASN A 16 -14.76 1.26 -9.30
C ASN A 16 -13.48 0.38 -9.30
N VAL A 17 -12.31 1.00 -9.53
CA VAL A 17 -11.01 0.32 -9.56
C VAL A 17 -10.32 0.41 -8.20
N THR A 18 -9.52 -0.59 -7.84
CA THR A 18 -8.70 -0.54 -6.61
C THR A 18 -7.31 0.01 -6.95
N PRO A 19 -6.90 1.16 -6.40
CA PRO A 19 -5.57 1.70 -6.65
C PRO A 19 -4.50 0.84 -5.97
N LEU A 20 -3.46 0.47 -6.72
CA LEU A 20 -2.29 -0.23 -6.23
C LEU A 20 -1.20 0.78 -5.88
N PHE A 21 -0.65 0.71 -4.67
CA PHE A 21 0.46 1.55 -4.24
C PHE A 21 1.68 0.67 -3.99
N SER A 22 2.74 0.90 -4.77
CA SER A 22 4.05 0.29 -4.58
C SER A 22 5.02 1.31 -3.99
N ARG A 23 5.84 0.87 -3.02
CA ARG A 23 7.00 1.66 -2.61
C ARG A 23 8.15 1.43 -3.57
N LEU A 24 8.96 2.46 -3.73
CA LEU A 24 10.16 2.37 -4.54
C LEU A 24 11.20 1.50 -3.82
N LEU A 25 11.60 0.42 -4.48
CA LEU A 25 12.78 -0.36 -4.14
C LEU A 25 13.90 0.04 -5.12
N PRO A 26 14.95 0.75 -4.69
CA PRO A 26 16.08 1.09 -5.56
C PRO A 26 16.85 -0.20 -5.88
N MET A 27 16.60 -0.77 -7.06
CA MET A 27 17.23 -2.01 -7.50
C MET A 27 18.66 -1.77 -7.98
N LEU A 28 19.57 -2.67 -7.61
CA LEU A 28 20.97 -2.64 -8.05
C LEU A 28 21.06 -2.48 -9.58
N GLY A 29 21.89 -1.56 -10.03
CA GLY A 29 22.13 -1.28 -11.46
C GLY A 29 21.10 -0.35 -12.12
N THR A 30 20.07 0.11 -11.39
CA THR A 30 19.18 1.16 -11.88
C THR A 30 19.77 2.55 -11.64
N GLU A 31 19.40 3.52 -12.49
CA GLU A 31 19.78 4.92 -12.31
C GLU A 31 19.31 5.46 -10.95
N VAL A 32 18.09 5.08 -10.55
CA VAL A 32 17.51 5.41 -9.24
C VAL A 32 18.39 4.91 -8.09
N TYR A 33 18.96 3.70 -8.20
CA TYR A 33 19.88 3.19 -7.18
C TYR A 33 21.16 4.00 -7.11
N ASN A 34 21.74 4.35 -8.26
CA ASN A 34 22.98 5.16 -8.29
C ASN A 34 22.76 6.53 -7.64
N ILE A 35 21.67 7.21 -7.98
CA ILE A 35 21.31 8.52 -7.40
C ILE A 35 21.02 8.38 -5.90
N ALA A 36 20.29 7.34 -5.49
CA ALA A 36 19.96 7.13 -4.08
C ALA A 36 21.20 6.83 -3.22
N ILE A 37 22.21 6.16 -3.78
CA ILE A 37 23.52 5.96 -3.12
C ILE A 37 24.31 7.26 -3.08
N GLU A 38 24.43 7.96 -4.21
CA GLU A 38 25.20 9.22 -4.33
C GLU A 38 24.69 10.28 -3.36
N ARG A 39 23.37 10.39 -3.21
CA ARG A 39 22.71 11.36 -2.34
C ARG A 39 22.50 10.89 -0.91
N GLY A 40 22.89 9.64 -0.59
CA GLY A 40 22.70 9.08 0.75
C GLY A 40 21.23 8.89 1.16
N TYR A 41 20.32 8.74 0.19
CA TYR A 41 18.88 8.59 0.42
C TYR A 41 18.49 7.20 0.94
N ILE A 42 19.41 6.24 0.96
CA ILE A 42 19.15 4.88 1.46
C ILE A 42 19.38 4.84 2.98
N ASN A 43 18.28 4.73 3.75
CA ASN A 43 18.34 4.81 5.22
C ASN A 43 18.88 3.54 5.91
N GLN A 44 19.00 2.42 5.18
CA GLN A 44 19.43 1.14 5.72
C GLN A 44 20.23 0.32 4.72
N LYS A 45 21.11 -0.54 5.23
CA LYS A 45 21.91 -1.43 4.38
C LYS A 45 21.00 -2.34 3.56
N LEU A 46 21.12 -2.27 2.24
CA LEU A 46 20.39 -3.12 1.31
C LEU A 46 20.93 -4.56 1.36
N THR A 47 20.30 -5.42 2.16
CA THR A 47 20.59 -6.86 2.16
C THR A 47 19.72 -7.59 1.14
N GLN A 48 20.13 -8.79 0.72
CA GLN A 48 19.33 -9.62 -0.19
C GLN A 48 17.92 -9.90 0.36
N GLU A 49 17.79 -10.08 1.67
CA GLU A 49 16.50 -10.27 2.34
C GLU A 49 15.60 -9.03 2.24
N ILE A 50 16.17 -7.84 2.42
CA ILE A 50 15.44 -6.56 2.29
C ILE A 50 15.03 -6.35 0.83
N MET A 51 15.90 -6.65 -0.14
CA MET A 51 15.54 -6.57 -1.56
C MET A 51 14.43 -7.55 -1.93
N ALA A 52 14.45 -8.77 -1.39
CA ALA A 52 13.39 -9.75 -1.61
C ALA A 52 12.04 -9.31 -1.00
N ARG A 53 12.06 -8.53 0.10
CA ARG A 53 10.86 -8.03 0.79
C ARG A 53 10.41 -6.63 0.38
N GLY A 54 11.25 -5.86 -0.32
CA GLY A 54 11.05 -4.44 -0.57
C GLY A 54 9.76 -4.10 -1.33
N ASN A 55 9.26 -5.04 -2.14
CA ASN A 55 8.02 -4.88 -2.91
C ASN A 55 6.75 -5.36 -2.18
N GLN A 56 6.85 -5.86 -0.94
CA GLN A 56 5.67 -6.27 -0.18
C GLN A 56 4.92 -5.06 0.36
N GLU A 57 3.58 -5.15 0.43
CA GLU A 57 2.73 -4.11 1.03
C GLU A 57 3.10 -3.79 2.48
N THR A 58 3.74 -4.73 3.19
CA THR A 58 4.26 -4.61 4.56
C THR A 58 5.78 -4.42 4.65
N GLY A 59 6.48 -4.27 3.53
CA GLY A 59 7.91 -3.91 3.50
C GLY A 59 8.26 -2.60 4.24
N ILE A 60 9.52 -2.21 4.22
CA ILE A 60 10.03 -0.98 4.83
C ILE A 60 10.30 0.00 3.68
N SER A 61 9.95 1.29 3.84
CA SER A 61 10.40 2.29 2.85
C SER A 61 11.91 2.46 2.99
N LEU A 62 12.64 2.30 1.88
CA LEU A 62 14.11 2.27 1.90
C LEU A 62 14.73 3.60 1.51
N VAL A 63 13.90 4.54 1.04
CA VAL A 63 14.33 5.81 0.48
C VAL A 63 13.73 6.95 1.30
N GLU A 64 14.61 7.80 1.79
CA GLU A 64 14.29 9.07 2.45
C GLU A 64 14.98 10.18 1.68
N THR A 65 14.24 11.24 1.38
CA THR A 65 14.73 12.38 0.61
C THR A 65 14.50 13.66 1.38
N GLU A 66 15.01 14.76 0.86
CA GLU A 66 14.75 16.11 1.40
C GLU A 66 13.26 16.48 1.37
N GLU A 67 12.47 15.87 0.46
CA GLU A 67 11.06 16.20 0.27
C GLU A 67 10.10 15.30 1.07
N PHE A 68 10.55 14.10 1.47
CA PHE A 68 9.72 13.15 2.20
C PHE A 68 10.55 12.13 2.97
N ASN A 69 10.06 11.77 4.15
CA ASN A 69 10.61 10.69 4.95
C ASN A 69 9.73 9.42 4.90
N THR A 70 10.22 8.35 5.52
CA THR A 70 9.49 7.07 5.63
C THR A 70 8.15 7.21 6.36
N GLY A 71 8.07 8.08 7.35
CA GLY A 71 6.85 8.37 8.11
C GLY A 71 5.75 9.01 7.25
N ASP A 72 6.11 9.94 6.37
CA ASP A 72 5.18 10.61 5.46
C ASP A 72 4.55 9.61 4.49
N ILE A 73 5.38 8.72 3.92
CA ILE A 73 4.90 7.63 3.04
C ILE A 73 3.97 6.68 3.79
N ASN A 74 4.35 6.27 5.01
CA ASN A 74 3.52 5.37 5.82
C ASN A 74 2.17 6.01 6.21
N ALA A 75 2.14 7.30 6.53
CA ALA A 75 0.92 8.03 6.83
C ALA A 75 -0.01 8.07 5.61
N ILE A 76 0.54 8.34 4.42
CA ILE A 76 -0.19 8.33 3.15
C ILE A 76 -0.78 6.94 2.87
N LEU A 77 0.03 5.89 2.98
CA LEU A 77 -0.42 4.51 2.75
C LEU A 77 -1.54 4.12 3.71
N LYS A 78 -1.43 4.48 5.00
CA LYS A 78 -2.47 4.23 6.02
C LYS A 78 -3.77 4.95 5.67
N ALA A 79 -3.69 6.22 5.29
CA ALA A 79 -4.85 7.02 4.87
C ALA A 79 -5.51 6.43 3.62
N MET A 80 -4.72 6.03 2.62
CA MET A 80 -5.22 5.41 1.38
C MET A 80 -5.88 4.07 1.65
N ARG A 81 -5.24 3.20 2.43
CA ARG A 81 -5.81 1.89 2.81
C ARG A 81 -7.16 2.03 3.50
N LYS A 82 -7.31 3.01 4.40
CA LYS A 82 -8.60 3.33 5.05
C LYS A 82 -9.65 3.73 4.02
N LYS A 83 -9.34 4.65 3.10
CA LYS A 83 -10.29 5.09 2.06
C LYS A 83 -10.69 3.96 1.12
N THR A 84 -9.72 3.17 0.64
CA THR A 84 -9.96 2.02 -0.22
C THR A 84 -10.83 0.96 0.48
N PHE A 85 -10.59 0.71 1.76
CA PHE A 85 -11.39 -0.22 2.56
C PHE A 85 -12.86 0.22 2.65
N PHE A 86 -13.13 1.48 3.00
CA PHE A 86 -14.51 1.99 3.05
C PHE A 86 -15.19 1.96 1.69
N HIS A 87 -14.46 2.25 0.61
CA HIS A 87 -14.99 2.15 -0.75
C HIS A 87 -15.36 0.70 -1.09
N GLN A 88 -14.46 -0.24 -0.82
CA GLN A 88 -14.73 -1.67 -1.04
C GLN A 88 -15.92 -2.17 -0.20
N LEU A 89 -16.02 -1.74 1.06
CA LEU A 89 -17.15 -2.09 1.93
C LEU A 89 -18.46 -1.53 1.36
N LYS A 90 -18.46 -0.27 0.91
CA LYS A 90 -19.63 0.33 0.26
C LYS A 90 -20.03 -0.44 -1.00
N CYS A 91 -19.07 -0.83 -1.83
CA CYS A 91 -19.33 -1.61 -3.04
C CYS A 91 -19.88 -3.01 -2.74
N LEU A 92 -19.40 -3.67 -1.68
CA LEU A 92 -19.90 -4.97 -1.21
C LEU A 92 -21.34 -4.86 -0.68
N LEU A 93 -21.64 -3.82 0.09
CA LEU A 93 -22.99 -3.56 0.61
C LEU A 93 -24.00 -3.27 -0.51
N HIS A 94 -23.59 -2.53 -1.55
CA HIS A 94 -24.47 -2.23 -2.69
C HIS A 94 -24.62 -3.42 -3.66
N ASN A 95 -23.68 -4.37 -3.65
CA ASN A 95 -23.69 -5.53 -4.54
C ASN A 95 -23.47 -6.82 -3.74
N PRO A 96 -24.50 -7.34 -3.05
CA PRO A 96 -24.37 -8.51 -2.19
C PRO A 96 -23.91 -9.77 -2.94
N LYS A 97 -24.12 -9.84 -4.26
CA LYS A 97 -23.59 -10.92 -5.13
C LYS A 97 -22.06 -10.95 -5.20
N LEU A 98 -21.37 -9.81 -5.03
CA LEU A 98 -19.90 -9.76 -5.00
C LEU A 98 -19.30 -10.46 -3.78
N ILE A 99 -20.05 -10.53 -2.68
CA ILE A 99 -19.63 -11.27 -1.48
C ILE A 99 -19.52 -12.75 -1.81
N VAL A 100 -20.53 -13.29 -2.52
CA VAL A 100 -20.57 -14.70 -2.93
C VAL A 100 -19.45 -15.00 -3.93
N ILE A 101 -19.23 -14.13 -4.92
CA ILE A 101 -18.14 -14.29 -5.91
C ILE A 101 -16.78 -14.28 -5.23
N LYS A 102 -16.50 -13.30 -4.35
CA LYS A 102 -15.22 -13.26 -3.61
C LYS A 102 -15.04 -14.47 -2.70
N PHE A 103 -16.11 -14.94 -2.06
CA PHE A 103 -16.07 -16.14 -1.22
C PHE A 103 -15.77 -17.40 -2.04
N TRP A 104 -16.28 -17.48 -3.26
CA TRP A 104 -16.02 -18.59 -4.19
C TRP A 104 -14.61 -18.56 -4.80
N GLU A 105 -14.09 -17.38 -5.19
CA GLU A 105 -12.78 -17.24 -5.84
C GLU A 105 -11.60 -17.32 -4.84
N GLN A 106 -11.75 -16.80 -3.63
CA GLN A 106 -10.64 -16.61 -2.68
C GLN A 106 -10.80 -17.42 -1.37
N GLY A 107 -11.93 -18.12 -1.21
CA GLY A 107 -12.21 -18.96 -0.04
C GLY A 107 -12.51 -18.19 1.25
N PRO A 108 -12.71 -18.89 2.38
CA PRO A 108 -13.10 -18.29 3.66
C PRO A 108 -12.03 -17.39 4.29
N GLU A 109 -10.76 -17.53 3.90
CA GLU A 109 -9.64 -16.72 4.43
C GLU A 109 -9.76 -15.22 4.10
N THR A 110 -10.47 -14.89 3.02
CA THR A 110 -10.75 -13.52 2.61
C THR A 110 -11.58 -12.78 3.68
N ILE A 111 -12.62 -13.43 4.21
CA ILE A 111 -13.46 -12.87 5.28
C ILE A 111 -12.62 -12.68 6.55
N ARG A 112 -11.71 -13.62 6.84
CA ARG A 112 -10.81 -13.55 7.98
C ARG A 112 -9.86 -12.35 7.90
N ARG A 113 -9.31 -12.02 6.72
CA ARG A 113 -8.52 -10.80 6.48
C ARG A 113 -9.34 -9.51 6.68
N PHE A 114 -10.58 -9.47 6.23
CA PHE A 114 -11.49 -8.34 6.50
C PHE A 114 -11.72 -8.15 8.00
N TYR A 115 -11.89 -9.24 8.75
CA TYR A 115 -12.04 -9.22 10.20
C TYR A 115 -10.75 -8.82 10.93
N TYR A 116 -9.59 -9.28 10.45
CA TYR A 116 -8.27 -8.97 11.03
C TYR A 116 -7.89 -7.49 10.88
N VAL A 117 -8.25 -6.86 9.76
CA VAL A 117 -8.09 -5.40 9.57
C VAL A 117 -9.00 -4.61 10.53
N PHE A 118 -10.16 -5.17 10.90
CA PHE A 118 -11.07 -4.59 11.89
C PHE A 118 -10.53 -4.75 13.33
N SER A 119 -9.88 -5.87 13.66
CA SER A 119 -9.34 -6.14 15.01
C SER A 119 -7.97 -5.49 15.26
N THR A 120 -7.11 -5.39 14.24
CA THR A 120 -5.77 -4.78 14.36
C THR A 120 -5.78 -3.24 14.34
N GLY A 121 -6.92 -2.62 14.04
CA GLY A 121 -7.12 -1.17 14.24
C GLY A 121 -7.21 -0.73 15.71
N ASN A 122 -7.16 -1.67 16.66
CA ASN A 122 -7.30 -1.43 18.11
C ASN A 122 -6.11 -1.93 18.96
N SER A 123 -5.02 -2.38 18.35
CA SER A 123 -3.88 -2.98 19.05
C SER A 123 -2.59 -2.16 18.87
N ASP A 124 -2.65 -0.87 19.14
CA ASP A 124 -1.50 -0.05 19.53
C ASP A 124 -2.02 1.05 20.47
N LYS A 125 -2.22 0.67 21.73
CA LYS A 125 -2.28 1.54 22.90
C LYS A 125 -1.19 1.08 23.85
#